data_AF-A0A0C9SZA4-F1
#
_entry.id   AF-A0A0C9SZA4-F1
#
_cell.length_a   1.000
_cell.length_b   1.000
_cell.length_c   1.000
_cell.angle_alpha   90.00
_cell.angle_beta   90.00
_cell.angle_gamma   90.00
#
_symmetry.space_group_name_H-M   'P 1'
#
loop_
_entity.id
_entity.type
_entity.pdbx_description
1 polymer ?
#
loop_
_entity_poly.entity_id
_entity_poly.type
_entity_poly.pdbx_seq_one_letter_code
_entity_poly.pdbx_strand_id
1 'polypeptide(L)'
;MINVFTSLLDVGPTAEGEIIAPMADNLLAAGKWLKYAGECVYATDYWYQTSQDPTGSFRFLTTPKTFCIVAFNKPTNGSVVVNAGGVVLPIQQGDAIRLLGPNSPGVFSDDTTARTSGLEWRMDEDGVLTIDVPEDQVDRVDYAWAFQVSYALI
;
A
#
# COMPACT_ATOMS: atom_id res chain seq x y z
N MET A 1 2.02 -19.20 -11.97
CA MET A 1 3.16 -19.09 -11.03
C MET A 1 2.82 -18.00 -10.03
N ILE A 2 2.88 -18.31 -8.75
CA ILE A 2 2.64 -17.35 -7.67
C ILE A 2 3.99 -16.80 -7.26
N ASN A 3 4.14 -15.47 -7.28
CA ASN A 3 5.40 -14.78 -7.03
C ASN A 3 5.53 -14.41 -5.55
N VAL A 4 6.19 -15.26 -4.75
CA VAL A 4 6.67 -14.92 -3.40
C VAL A 4 8.15 -14.62 -3.51
N PHE A 5 8.53 -13.34 -3.37
CA PHE A 5 9.91 -12.91 -3.53
C PHE A 5 10.34 -11.94 -2.44
N THR A 6 11.59 -12.11 -1.99
CA THR A 6 12.35 -11.06 -1.31
C THR A 6 13.20 -10.36 -2.36
N SER A 7 13.17 -9.03 -2.39
CA SER A 7 14.02 -8.25 -3.29
C SER A 7 15.34 -7.90 -2.62
N LEU A 8 16.45 -8.09 -3.36
CA LEU A 8 17.77 -7.60 -3.00
C LEU A 8 18.18 -6.56 -4.05
N LEU A 9 18.44 -5.33 -3.60
CA LEU A 9 18.90 -4.23 -4.44
C LEU A 9 20.42 -4.19 -4.39
N ASP A 10 21.04 -4.33 -5.56
CA ASP A 10 22.50 -4.20 -5.71
C ASP A 10 22.91 -2.72 -5.78
N VAL A 11 24.11 -2.42 -5.29
CA VAL A 11 24.73 -1.10 -5.34
C VAL A 11 26.19 -1.29 -5.72
N GLY A 12 26.60 -0.70 -6.84
CA GLY A 12 27.97 -0.77 -7.33
C GLY A 12 28.72 0.55 -7.10
N PRO A 13 29.61 0.62 -6.10
CA PRO A 13 30.50 1.77 -5.94
C PRO A 13 31.44 1.92 -7.13
N THR A 14 32.03 3.10 -7.30
CA THR A 14 33.12 3.32 -8.25
C THR A 14 34.36 2.52 -7.86
N ALA A 15 35.40 2.51 -8.73
CA ALA A 15 36.67 1.85 -8.43
C ALA A 15 37.35 2.42 -7.17
N GLU A 16 37.06 3.68 -6.85
CA GLU A 16 37.53 4.41 -5.66
C GLU A 16 36.67 4.13 -4.41
N GLY A 17 35.59 3.34 -4.55
CA GLY A 17 34.69 2.96 -3.47
C GLY A 17 33.57 3.97 -3.17
N GLU A 18 33.31 4.93 -4.05
CA GLU A 18 32.27 5.95 -3.86
C GLU A 18 30.92 5.48 -4.43
N ILE A 19 29.81 5.71 -3.69
CA ILE A 19 28.46 5.52 -4.22
C ILE A 19 28.02 6.82 -4.89
N ILE A 20 27.74 6.78 -6.19
CA ILE A 20 27.32 7.96 -6.92
C ILE A 20 25.96 8.47 -6.43
N ALA A 21 25.77 9.79 -6.41
CA ALA A 21 24.57 10.42 -5.88
C ALA A 21 23.25 9.84 -6.41
N PRO A 22 23.06 9.57 -7.72
CA PRO A 22 21.82 8.98 -8.21
C PRO A 22 21.45 7.63 -7.59
N MET A 23 22.44 6.79 -7.25
CA MET A 23 22.18 5.51 -6.58
C MET A 23 21.78 5.73 -5.12
N ALA A 24 22.52 6.60 -4.42
CA ALA A 24 22.23 6.94 -3.03
C ALA A 24 20.84 7.59 -2.89
N ASP A 25 20.50 8.53 -3.77
CA ASP A 25 19.24 9.26 -3.75
C ASP A 25 18.04 8.32 -3.94
N ASN A 26 18.13 7.36 -4.87
CA ASN A 26 17.08 6.36 -5.08
C ASN A 26 16.89 5.43 -3.87
N LEU A 27 17.99 4.99 -3.24
CA LEU A 27 17.91 4.17 -2.02
C LEU A 27 17.30 4.95 -0.85
N LEU A 28 17.69 6.21 -0.69
CA LEU A 28 17.13 7.09 0.33
C LEU A 28 15.65 7.38 0.06
N ALA A 29 15.24 7.56 -1.19
CA ALA A 29 13.85 7.74 -1.57
C ALA A 29 13.01 6.50 -1.27
N ALA A 30 13.50 5.31 -1.65
CA ALA A 30 12.86 4.05 -1.31
C ALA A 30 12.76 3.85 0.22
N GLY A 31 13.83 4.15 0.96
CA GLY A 31 13.84 4.09 2.42
C GLY A 31 12.84 5.03 3.08
N LYS A 32 12.67 6.25 2.55
CA LYS A 32 11.64 7.20 3.03
C LYS A 32 10.24 6.64 2.84
N TRP A 33 9.94 6.05 1.68
CA TRP A 33 8.65 5.43 1.40
C TRP A 33 8.39 4.22 2.32
N LEU A 34 9.37 3.31 2.41
CA LEU A 34 9.29 2.11 3.26
C LEU A 34 9.10 2.45 4.74
N LYS A 35 9.59 3.60 5.21
CA LYS A 35 9.43 4.03 6.60
C LYS A 35 7.96 4.16 7.03
N TYR A 36 7.06 4.58 6.13
CA TYR A 36 5.62 4.69 6.42
C TYR A 36 4.78 3.59 5.77
N ALA A 37 5.20 3.08 4.61
CA ALA A 37 4.46 2.04 3.88
C ALA A 37 4.87 0.60 4.26
N GLY A 38 5.91 0.45 5.08
CA GLY A 38 6.51 -0.85 5.42
C GLY A 38 5.54 -1.86 6.03
N GLU A 39 4.45 -1.42 6.66
CA GLU A 39 3.40 -2.31 7.18
C GLU A 39 2.66 -3.09 6.07
N CYS A 40 2.76 -2.64 4.82
CA CYS A 40 2.25 -3.33 3.63
C CYS A 40 3.36 -4.00 2.81
N VAL A 41 4.57 -4.18 3.36
CA VAL A 41 5.72 -4.77 2.66
C VAL A 41 6.43 -5.81 3.53
N TYR A 42 6.74 -5.46 4.77
CA TYR A 42 7.48 -6.33 5.68
C TYR A 42 6.55 -7.35 6.34
N ALA A 43 6.99 -8.61 6.38
CA ALA A 43 6.24 -9.71 7.00
C ALA A 43 4.79 -9.87 6.47
N THR A 44 4.54 -9.40 5.25
CA THR A 44 3.31 -9.66 4.51
C THR A 44 3.51 -10.84 3.58
N ASP A 45 2.41 -11.50 3.23
CA ASP A 45 2.39 -12.54 2.22
C ASP A 45 1.57 -12.10 1.00
N TYR A 46 1.65 -12.85 -0.10
CA TYR A 46 0.77 -12.61 -1.24
C TYR A 46 -0.68 -12.96 -0.89
N TRP A 47 -1.64 -12.29 -1.52
CA TRP A 47 -3.03 -12.75 -1.45
C TRP A 47 -3.25 -13.93 -2.40
N TYR A 48 -3.77 -15.04 -1.86
CA TYR A 48 -3.79 -16.31 -2.57
C TYR A 48 -4.67 -16.34 -3.83
N GLN A 49 -5.69 -15.47 -3.92
CA GLN A 49 -6.56 -15.39 -5.09
C GLN A 49 -5.85 -14.72 -6.28
N THR A 50 -5.15 -13.61 -6.01
CA THR A 50 -4.30 -12.92 -6.98
C THR A 50 -3.36 -11.95 -6.26
N SER A 51 -2.14 -11.80 -6.76
CA SER A 51 -1.16 -10.84 -6.22
C SER A 51 -1.24 -9.45 -6.85
N GLN A 52 -2.01 -9.30 -7.93
CA GLN A 52 -2.17 -8.03 -8.66
C GLN A 52 -3.49 -7.96 -9.41
N ASP A 53 -3.86 -6.76 -9.85
CA ASP A 53 -4.96 -6.58 -10.79
C ASP A 53 -4.53 -6.96 -12.24
N PRO A 54 -5.50 -7.10 -13.17
CA PRO A 54 -5.22 -7.45 -14.56
C PRO A 54 -4.30 -6.46 -15.30
N THR A 55 -4.30 -5.19 -14.93
CA THR A 55 -3.46 -4.16 -15.57
C THR A 55 -2.07 -4.08 -14.96
N GLY A 56 -1.88 -4.65 -13.77
CA GLY A 56 -0.64 -4.58 -13.01
C GLY A 56 -0.43 -3.26 -12.26
N SER A 57 -1.42 -2.35 -12.26
CA SER A 57 -1.41 -1.07 -11.55
C SER A 57 -1.48 -1.21 -10.02
N PHE A 58 -1.97 -2.35 -9.53
CA PHE A 58 -2.12 -2.66 -8.12
C PHE A 58 -1.34 -3.91 -7.72
N ARG A 59 -0.90 -3.95 -6.46
CA ARG A 59 -0.39 -5.15 -5.78
C ARG A 59 -1.19 -5.42 -4.52
N PHE A 60 -1.43 -6.71 -4.26
CA PHE A 60 -2.20 -7.18 -3.12
C PHE A 60 -1.31 -8.00 -2.19
N LEU A 61 -1.28 -7.59 -0.93
CA LEU A 61 -0.53 -8.27 0.13
C LEU A 61 -1.44 -8.46 1.34
N THR A 62 -1.13 -9.45 2.17
CA THR A 62 -1.98 -9.78 3.30
C THR A 62 -1.16 -10.17 4.53
N THR A 63 -1.75 -9.95 5.69
CA THR A 63 -1.36 -10.56 6.96
C THR A 63 -2.60 -11.24 7.55
N PRO A 64 -2.49 -12.00 8.66
CA PRO A 64 -3.68 -12.52 9.33
C PRO A 64 -4.67 -11.44 9.82
N LYS A 65 -4.27 -10.17 9.87
CA LYS A 65 -5.07 -9.06 10.43
C LYS A 65 -5.36 -7.93 9.44
N THR A 66 -4.66 -7.88 8.32
CA THR A 66 -4.71 -6.74 7.40
C THR A 66 -4.67 -7.19 5.95
N PHE A 67 -5.33 -6.45 5.08
CA PHE A 67 -5.17 -6.52 3.64
C PHE A 67 -4.53 -5.24 3.13
N CYS A 68 -3.62 -5.34 2.18
CA CYS A 68 -2.91 -4.20 1.61
C CYS A 68 -3.12 -4.12 0.11
N ILE A 69 -3.42 -2.90 -0.37
CA ILE A 69 -3.54 -2.55 -1.78
C ILE A 69 -2.49 -1.48 -2.04
N VAL A 70 -1.49 -1.79 -2.86
CA VAL A 70 -0.47 -0.80 -3.27
C VAL A 70 -0.76 -0.37 -4.70
N ALA A 71 -1.09 0.90 -4.89
CA ALA A 71 -1.30 1.51 -6.20
C ALA A 71 0.00 2.15 -6.72
N PHE A 72 0.37 1.87 -7.96
CA PHE A 72 1.53 2.49 -8.61
C PHE A 72 1.20 3.76 -9.40
N ASN A 73 -0.07 4.01 -9.64
CA ASN A 73 -0.55 5.23 -10.28
C ASN A 73 -1.13 6.16 -9.22
N LYS A 74 -0.87 7.46 -9.37
CA LYS A 74 -1.41 8.49 -8.49
C LYS A 74 -2.95 8.46 -8.56
N PRO A 75 -3.67 8.32 -7.42
CA PRO A 75 -5.09 8.55 -7.38
C PRO A 75 -5.44 9.94 -7.92
N THR A 76 -6.50 10.03 -8.71
CA THR A 76 -6.95 11.29 -9.33
C THR A 76 -8.46 11.44 -9.13
N ASN A 77 -8.96 12.67 -9.19
CA ASN A 77 -10.39 12.96 -9.03
C ASN A 77 -10.95 12.53 -7.67
N GLY A 78 -10.15 12.63 -6.60
CA GLY A 78 -10.59 12.38 -5.23
C GLY A 78 -10.91 10.91 -4.89
N SER A 79 -10.57 9.95 -5.75
CA SER A 79 -10.79 8.52 -5.46
C SER A 79 -9.78 7.61 -6.16
N VAL A 80 -9.74 6.36 -5.73
CA VAL A 80 -9.07 5.27 -6.43
C VAL A 80 -10.06 4.12 -6.64
N VAL A 81 -10.04 3.54 -7.85
CA VAL A 81 -10.91 2.44 -8.23
C VAL A 81 -10.05 1.20 -8.45
N VAL A 82 -10.36 0.12 -7.72
CA VAL A 82 -9.59 -1.12 -7.67
C VAL A 82 -10.48 -2.25 -8.19
N ASN A 83 -10.13 -2.79 -9.35
CA ASN A 83 -10.77 -3.96 -9.94
C ASN A 83 -9.78 -5.12 -9.99
N ALA A 84 -9.97 -6.15 -9.17
CA ALA A 84 -9.07 -7.29 -9.09
C ALA A 84 -9.28 -8.36 -10.19
N GLY A 85 -10.15 -8.10 -11.18
CA GLY A 85 -10.31 -8.96 -12.35
C GLY A 85 -11.25 -10.14 -12.13
N GLY A 86 -12.43 -9.91 -11.55
CA GLY A 86 -13.44 -10.94 -11.32
C GLY A 86 -13.27 -11.72 -10.00
N VAL A 87 -12.42 -11.23 -9.10
CA VAL A 87 -12.36 -11.68 -7.71
C VAL A 87 -12.71 -10.54 -6.77
N VAL A 88 -13.43 -10.85 -5.70
CA VAL A 88 -13.83 -9.88 -4.69
C VAL A 88 -12.72 -9.78 -3.64
N LEU A 89 -12.28 -8.56 -3.34
CA LEU A 89 -11.27 -8.31 -2.31
C LEU A 89 -11.81 -8.78 -0.93
N PRO A 90 -10.95 -9.26 -0.01
CA PRO A 90 -11.38 -9.81 1.27
C PRO A 90 -11.71 -8.67 2.27
N ILE A 91 -12.58 -7.76 1.88
CA ILE A 91 -12.96 -6.56 2.65
C ILE A 91 -14.45 -6.66 2.95
N GLN A 92 -14.82 -6.44 4.21
CA GLN A 92 -16.20 -6.55 4.69
C GLN A 92 -16.66 -5.25 5.34
N GLN A 93 -17.98 -5.12 5.49
CA GLN A 93 -18.56 -3.99 6.21
C GLN A 93 -18.03 -3.97 7.65
N GLY A 94 -17.55 -2.79 8.09
CA GLY A 94 -16.90 -2.60 9.39
C GLY A 94 -15.38 -2.55 9.32
N ASP A 95 -14.78 -3.00 8.22
CA ASP A 95 -13.35 -2.83 7.99
C ASP A 95 -12.99 -1.37 7.74
N ALA A 96 -11.81 -0.97 8.21
CA ALA A 96 -11.31 0.39 8.04
C ALA A 96 -10.17 0.41 7.03
N ILE A 97 -10.24 1.32 6.05
CA ILE A 97 -9.18 1.56 5.07
C ILE A 97 -8.43 2.83 5.45
N ARG A 98 -7.09 2.80 5.41
CA ARG A 98 -6.26 4.00 5.58
C ARG A 98 -5.19 4.09 4.51
N LEU A 99 -4.87 5.31 4.08
CA LEU A 99 -3.68 5.57 3.27
C LEU A 99 -2.45 5.70 4.19
N LEU A 100 -1.42 4.89 3.93
CA LEU A 100 -0.13 5.00 4.60
C LEU A 100 0.66 6.15 3.99
N GLY A 101 1.04 7.12 4.80
CA GLY A 101 1.80 8.28 4.37
C GLY A 101 2.63 8.91 5.50
N PRO A 102 3.41 9.96 5.19
CA PRO A 102 4.15 10.71 6.19
C PRO A 102 3.21 11.24 7.28
N ASN A 103 3.48 10.85 8.54
CA ASN A 103 2.69 11.16 9.73
C ASN A 103 1.36 10.39 9.88
N SER A 104 1.11 9.35 9.08
CA SER A 104 0.06 8.38 9.44
C SER A 104 0.45 7.70 10.76
N PRO A 105 -0.42 7.68 11.79
CA PRO A 105 -0.12 6.95 13.00
C PRO A 105 0.08 5.47 12.63
N GLY A 106 1.25 4.93 12.96
CA GLY A 106 1.51 3.49 12.83
C GLY A 106 0.62 2.71 13.79
N VAL A 107 0.49 1.40 13.59
CA VAL A 107 -0.32 0.51 14.46
C VAL A 107 0.12 0.54 15.94
N PHE A 108 1.32 1.02 16.24
CA PHE A 108 1.82 1.23 17.62
C PHE A 108 1.44 2.58 18.23
N SER A 109 0.60 3.38 17.56
CA SER A 109 0.05 4.58 18.17
C SER A 109 -1.07 4.19 19.14
N ASP A 110 -0.83 4.46 20.43
CA ASP A 110 -1.84 4.32 21.47
C ASP A 110 -2.99 5.36 21.33
N ASP A 111 -2.85 6.24 20.34
CA ASP A 111 -3.89 7.15 19.89
C ASP A 111 -5.03 6.37 19.21
N THR A 112 -6.04 6.07 20.01
CA THR A 112 -7.30 5.45 19.59
C THR A 112 -8.20 6.39 18.80
N THR A 113 -7.96 7.70 18.83
CA THR A 113 -8.73 8.68 18.05
C THR A 113 -8.30 8.76 16.58
N ALA A 114 -7.03 8.45 16.27
CA ALA A 114 -6.58 8.37 14.89
C ALA A 114 -6.94 7.06 14.17
N ARG A 115 -7.36 6.03 14.93
CA ARG A 115 -7.94 4.79 14.38
C ARG A 115 -9.37 4.98 13.87
N THR A 116 -10.00 6.14 14.14
CA THR A 116 -11.44 6.36 13.97
C THR A 116 -11.83 7.04 12.65
N SER A 117 -10.89 7.56 11.86
CA SER A 117 -11.21 8.15 10.54
C SER A 117 -10.52 7.38 9.43
N GLY A 118 -11.03 6.17 9.17
CA GLY A 118 -10.75 5.48 7.92
C GLY A 118 -11.25 6.32 6.72
N LEU A 119 -10.70 6.04 5.54
CA LEU A 119 -11.22 6.56 4.29
C LEU A 119 -12.60 5.96 4.02
N GLU A 120 -13.50 6.78 3.48
CA GLU A 120 -14.78 6.29 2.97
C GLU A 120 -14.53 5.36 1.78
N TRP A 121 -15.27 4.27 1.72
CA TRP A 121 -15.14 3.29 0.66
C TRP A 121 -16.45 2.60 0.36
N ARG A 122 -16.56 2.08 -0.86
CA ARG A 122 -17.72 1.33 -1.34
C ARG A 122 -17.26 0.22 -2.27
N MET A 123 -17.95 -0.92 -2.22
CA MET A 123 -17.74 -2.03 -3.13
C MET A 123 -19.04 -2.26 -3.90
N ASP A 124 -18.98 -2.35 -5.22
CA ASP A 124 -20.15 -2.64 -6.05
C ASP A 124 -20.43 -4.15 -6.16
N GLU A 125 -21.51 -4.50 -6.86
CA GLU A 125 -21.96 -5.88 -7.05
C GLU A 125 -20.96 -6.74 -7.84
N ASP A 126 -20.12 -6.11 -8.66
CA ASP A 126 -19.06 -6.76 -9.44
C ASP A 126 -17.76 -6.94 -8.63
N GLY A 127 -17.72 -6.47 -7.38
CA GLY A 127 -16.56 -6.54 -6.50
C GLY A 127 -15.51 -5.46 -6.75
N VAL A 128 -15.85 -4.40 -7.49
CA VAL A 128 -14.97 -3.25 -7.71
C VAL A 128 -15.02 -2.33 -6.50
N LEU A 129 -13.86 -2.11 -5.90
CA LEU A 129 -13.71 -1.23 -4.75
C LEU A 129 -13.44 0.20 -5.22
N THR A 130 -14.19 1.17 -4.69
CA THR A 130 -13.86 2.59 -4.77
C THR A 130 -13.51 3.09 -3.38
N ILE A 131 -12.34 3.72 -3.25
CA ILE A 131 -11.90 4.38 -2.01
C ILE A 131 -11.86 5.87 -2.30
N ASP A 132 -12.53 6.68 -1.48
CA ASP A 132 -12.46 8.13 -1.57
C ASP A 132 -11.17 8.60 -0.89
N VAL A 133 -10.33 9.33 -1.62
CA VAL A 133 -9.00 9.75 -1.17
C VAL A 133 -8.85 11.26 -1.39
N PRO A 134 -8.87 12.07 -0.32
CA PRO A 134 -8.67 13.52 -0.43
C PRO A 134 -7.33 13.85 -1.10
N GLU A 135 -7.33 14.84 -2.00
CA GLU A 135 -6.12 15.22 -2.77
C GLU A 135 -4.96 15.60 -1.85
N ASP A 136 -5.24 16.25 -0.72
CA ASP A 136 -4.22 16.63 0.25
C ASP A 136 -3.57 15.43 0.95
N GLN A 137 -4.23 14.27 0.98
CA GLN A 137 -3.62 13.01 1.44
C GLN A 137 -2.84 12.32 0.32
N VAL A 138 -3.37 12.34 -0.91
CA VAL A 138 -2.70 11.80 -2.10
C VAL A 138 -1.34 12.47 -2.30
N ASP A 139 -1.28 13.80 -2.16
CA ASP A 139 -0.08 14.61 -2.40
C ASP A 139 1.01 14.48 -1.32
N ARG A 140 0.72 13.83 -0.20
CA ARG A 140 1.71 13.55 0.85
C ARG A 140 2.55 12.31 0.56
N VAL A 141 2.12 11.48 -0.38
CA VAL A 141 2.75 10.19 -0.68
C VAL A 141 3.44 10.28 -2.03
N ASP A 142 4.67 9.78 -2.08
CA ASP A 142 5.48 9.71 -3.30
C ASP A 142 5.53 8.27 -3.83
N TYR A 143 5.70 8.12 -5.14
CA TYR A 143 5.95 6.86 -5.87
C TYR A 143 4.81 5.82 -5.89
N ALA A 144 4.22 5.47 -4.75
CA ALA A 144 3.17 4.46 -4.65
C ALA A 144 2.25 4.68 -3.43
N TRP A 145 0.95 4.43 -3.58
CA TRP A 145 -0.06 4.66 -2.53
C TRP A 145 -0.45 3.33 -1.91
N ALA A 146 0.01 3.09 -0.68
CA ALA A 146 -0.32 1.88 0.08
C ALA A 146 -1.57 2.11 0.94
N PHE A 147 -2.65 1.43 0.59
CA PHE A 147 -3.89 1.40 1.36
C PHE A 147 -3.88 0.16 2.24
N GLN A 148 -3.99 0.33 3.55
CA GLN A 148 -4.13 -0.77 4.49
C GLN A 148 -5.58 -0.87 4.95
N VAL A 149 -6.17 -2.04 4.73
CA VAL A 149 -7.43 -2.48 5.31
C VAL A 149 -7.11 -3.16 6.64
N SER A 150 -7.73 -2.72 7.72
CA SER A 150 -7.72 -3.42 9.01
C SER A 150 -9.03 -4.16 9.19
N TYR A 151 -8.97 -5.48 9.39
CA TYR A 151 -10.17 -6.28 9.60
C TYR A 151 -10.83 -5.92 10.92
N ALA A 152 -12.15 -5.77 10.92
CA ALA A 152 -12.92 -5.60 12.14
C ALA A 152 -12.73 -6.81 13.07
N LEU A 153 -12.57 -6.55 14.37
CA LEU A 153 -12.62 -7.60 15.38
C LEU A 153 -14.08 -8.03 15.54
N ILE A 154 -14.38 -9.28 15.20
CA ILE A 154 -15.68 -9.93 15.42
C ILE A 154 -15.83 -10.29 16.90
#